data_AF-A0A1M6RZ32-F1
#
_entry.id   AF-A0A1M6RZ32-F1
#
_cell.length_a   1.000
_cell.length_b   1.000
_cell.length_c   1.000
_cell.angle_alpha   90.00
_cell.angle_beta   90.00
_cell.angle_gamma   90.00
#
_symmetry.space_group_name_H-M   'P 1'
#
loop_
_entity.id
_entity.type
_entity.pdbx_description
1 polymer ?
#
loop_
_entity_poly.entity_id
_entity_poly.type
_entity_poly.pdbx_seq_one_letter_code
_entity_poly.pdbx_strand_id
1 'polypeptide(L)'
;MQQNSEEWYDIIEDYDLIESSFAEQYGIRLRRENDMSWGEFCTLLSGINEKTALGKIVSIRAEKDPKIIKEFTSEQKQIRNKWRKRNIENINSKDYDQAMKNFENMFRTMST
;
A
#
# COMPACT_ATOMS: atom_id res chain seq x y z
N MET A 1 19.01 -11.58 6.01
CA MET A 1 19.00 -11.16 4.60
C MET A 1 17.87 -10.15 4.47
N GLN A 2 18.21 -8.87 4.31
CA GLN A 2 17.21 -7.83 4.09
C GLN A 2 16.72 -8.00 2.65
N GLN A 3 15.58 -8.67 2.46
CA GLN A 3 14.87 -8.55 1.19
C GLN A 3 14.33 -7.13 1.17
N ASN A 4 15.10 -6.21 0.59
CA ASN A 4 14.60 -4.90 0.22
C ASN A 4 13.81 -5.12 -1.07
N SER A 5 12.64 -5.76 -0.99
CA SER A 5 11.62 -5.62 -2.02
C SER A 5 11.36 -4.13 -2.13
N GLU A 6 11.46 -3.55 -3.33
CA GLU A 6 11.08 -2.16 -3.53
C GLU A 6 9.58 -2.04 -3.28
N GLU A 7 9.20 -1.80 -2.02
CA GLU A 7 7.83 -1.56 -1.62
C GLU A 7 7.47 -0.14 -2.04
N TRP A 8 6.38 -0.03 -2.81
CA TRP A 8 5.89 1.23 -3.37
C TRP A 8 4.59 1.70 -2.70
N TYR A 9 4.17 0.96 -1.67
CA TYR A 9 3.04 1.28 -0.81
C TYR A 9 3.36 0.89 0.63
N ASP A 10 2.62 1.47 1.56
CA ASP A 10 2.68 1.16 2.97
C ASP A 10 1.27 0.77 3.46
N ILE A 11 1.12 -0.40 4.08
CA ILE A 11 -0.20 -0.93 4.45
C ILE A 11 -0.95 0.00 5.40
N ILE A 12 -0.24 0.69 6.30
CA ILE A 12 -0.84 1.54 7.32
C ILE A 12 -1.15 2.91 6.73
N GLU A 13 -0.18 3.53 6.06
CA GLU A 13 -0.34 4.89 5.50
C GLU A 13 -1.26 4.91 4.27
N ASP A 14 -1.25 3.85 3.45
CA ASP A 14 -2.06 3.75 2.23
C ASP A 14 -3.35 2.92 2.44
N TYR A 15 -3.78 2.68 3.70
CA TYR A 15 -4.95 1.84 3.98
C TYR A 15 -6.22 2.32 3.25
N ASP A 16 -6.47 3.63 3.17
CA ASP A 16 -7.63 4.17 2.44
C ASP A 16 -7.57 3.86 0.92
N LEU A 17 -6.36 3.85 0.34
CA LEU A 17 -6.15 3.45 -1.06
C LEU A 17 -6.34 1.95 -1.23
N ILE A 18 -5.89 1.15 -0.27
CA ILE A 18 -6.10 -0.30 -0.24
C ILE A 18 -7.60 -0.59 -0.17
N GLU A 19 -8.34 0.00 0.77
CA GLU A 19 -9.79 -0.18 0.91
C GLU A 19 -10.53 0.21 -0.38
N SER A 20 -10.20 1.36 -0.96
CA SER A 20 -10.80 1.80 -2.23
C SER A 20 -10.51 0.82 -3.36
N SER A 21 -9.29 0.29 -3.42
CA SER A 21 -8.88 -0.66 -4.47
C SER A 21 -9.54 -2.04 -4.31
N PHE A 22 -9.71 -2.51 -3.08
CA PHE A 22 -10.47 -3.73 -2.81
C PHE A 22 -11.93 -3.58 -3.24
N ALA A 23 -12.55 -2.43 -2.97
CA ALA A 23 -13.91 -2.15 -3.39
C ALA A 23 -14.03 -2.04 -4.92
N GLU A 24 -13.06 -1.39 -5.59
CA GLU A 24 -13.03 -1.23 -7.05
C GLU A 24 -12.82 -2.56 -7.79
N GLN A 25 -11.88 -3.39 -7.34
CA GLN A 25 -11.45 -4.59 -8.07
C GLN A 25 -12.24 -5.84 -7.68
N TYR A 26 -12.49 -6.03 -6.39
CA TYR A 26 -13.11 -7.25 -5.86
C TYR A 26 -14.54 -7.03 -5.36
N GLY A 27 -15.01 -5.78 -5.28
CA GLY A 27 -16.30 -5.45 -4.68
C GLY A 27 -16.33 -5.60 -3.15
N ILE A 28 -15.16 -5.76 -2.51
CA ILE A 28 -15.04 -6.02 -1.08
C ILE A 28 -14.87 -4.69 -0.34
N ARG A 29 -15.72 -4.44 0.65
CA ARG A 29 -15.58 -3.30 1.57
C ARG A 29 -14.93 -3.77 2.87
N LEU A 30 -13.63 -3.58 3.01
CA LEU A 30 -12.84 -4.12 4.13
C LEU A 30 -13.42 -3.80 5.51
N ARG A 31 -13.93 -2.59 5.75
CA ARG A 31 -14.58 -2.24 7.04
C ARG A 31 -15.87 -3.01 7.36
N ARG A 32 -16.45 -3.70 6.38
CA ARG A 32 -17.67 -4.50 6.54
C ARG A 32 -17.40 -6.01 6.43
N GLU A 33 -16.15 -6.36 6.12
CA GLU A 33 -15.72 -7.73 5.98
C GLU A 33 -15.22 -8.22 7.34
N ASN A 34 -15.89 -9.23 7.90
CA ASN A 34 -15.56 -9.75 9.23
C ASN A 34 -14.80 -11.08 9.16
N ASP A 35 -14.90 -11.82 8.05
CA ASP A 35 -14.43 -13.21 7.95
C ASP A 35 -13.15 -13.37 7.11
N MET A 36 -12.54 -12.25 6.68
CA MET A 36 -11.32 -12.29 5.86
C MET A 36 -10.09 -12.60 6.72
N SER A 37 -9.40 -13.69 6.39
CA SER A 37 -8.13 -14.02 7.03
C SER A 37 -7.00 -13.08 6.61
N TRP A 38 -5.97 -12.92 7.45
CA TRP A 38 -4.77 -12.14 7.09
C TRP A 38 -4.09 -12.64 5.81
N GLY A 39 -4.02 -13.97 5.61
CA GLY A 39 -3.43 -14.56 4.42
C GLY A 39 -4.21 -14.24 3.15
N GLU A 40 -5.54 -14.23 3.24
CA GLU A 40 -6.43 -13.83 2.14
C GLU A 40 -6.29 -12.34 1.83
N PHE A 41 -6.27 -11.47 2.85
CA PHE A 41 -6.00 -10.04 2.70
C PHE A 41 -4.69 -9.81 1.94
N CYS A 42 -3.58 -10.42 2.39
CA CYS A 42 -2.28 -10.30 1.72
C CYS A 42 -2.31 -10.81 0.27
N THR A 43 -3.01 -11.92 0.02
CA THR A 43 -3.16 -12.48 -1.33
C THR A 43 -3.89 -11.50 -2.25
N LEU A 44 -5.04 -10.98 -1.82
CA LEU A 44 -5.83 -10.01 -2.59
C LEU A 44 -5.10 -8.69 -2.81
N LEU A 45 -4.38 -8.21 -1.78
CA LEU A 45 -3.55 -7.00 -1.84
C LEU A 45 -2.43 -7.14 -2.87
N SER A 46 -1.72 -8.27 -2.88
CA SER A 46 -0.68 -8.55 -3.88
C SER A 46 -1.21 -8.67 -5.31
N GLY A 47 -2.49 -9.02 -5.47
CA GLY A 47 -3.19 -9.14 -6.75
C GLY A 47 -3.82 -7.83 -7.26
N ILE A 48 -3.63 -6.70 -6.58
CA ILE A 48 -4.19 -5.42 -7.01
C ILE A 48 -3.60 -4.99 -8.36
N ASN A 49 -4.47 -4.60 -9.28
CA ASN A 49 -4.08 -4.13 -10.60
C ASN A 49 -3.72 -2.63 -10.60
N GLU A 50 -2.95 -2.20 -11.60
CA GLU A 50 -2.50 -0.83 -11.83
C GLU A 50 -3.62 0.20 -12.07
N LYS A 51 -4.85 -0.23 -12.39
CA LYS A 51 -5.99 0.65 -12.69
C LYS A 51 -6.75 1.08 -11.44
N THR A 52 -6.56 0.38 -10.33
CA THR A 52 -7.13 0.75 -9.03
C THR A 52 -6.51 2.02 -8.46
N ALA A 53 -7.14 2.60 -7.44
CA ALA A 53 -6.59 3.73 -6.69
C ALA A 53 -5.14 3.48 -6.20
N LEU A 54 -4.88 2.35 -5.56
CA LEU A 54 -3.55 1.97 -5.07
C LEU A 54 -2.60 1.71 -6.24
N GLY A 55 -3.05 0.96 -7.25
CA GLY A 55 -2.24 0.61 -8.41
C GLY A 55 -1.72 1.83 -9.18
N LYS A 56 -2.53 2.88 -9.31
CA LYS A 56 -2.13 4.15 -9.93
C LYS A 56 -1.04 4.85 -9.12
N ILE A 57 -1.21 4.92 -7.81
CA ILE A 57 -0.24 5.54 -6.89
C ILE A 57 1.08 4.76 -6.91
N VAL A 58 1.01 3.43 -6.81
CA VAL A 58 2.17 2.54 -6.90
C VAL A 58 2.89 2.75 -8.23
N SER A 59 2.18 2.82 -9.36
CA SER A 59 2.79 3.06 -10.68
C SER A 59 3.58 4.38 -10.73
N ILE A 60 3.02 5.47 -10.19
CA ILE A 60 3.70 6.78 -10.13
C ILE A 60 4.96 6.72 -9.23
N ARG A 61 4.86 6.04 -8.09
CA ARG A 61 5.97 5.89 -7.14
C ARG A 61 7.07 4.98 -7.71
N ALA A 62 6.69 3.90 -8.37
CA ALA A 62 7.57 2.89 -8.92
C ALA A 62 8.25 3.28 -10.23
N GLU A 63 7.70 4.26 -10.97
CA GLU A 63 8.24 4.68 -12.27
C GLU A 63 9.75 4.99 -12.21
N LYS A 64 10.53 4.57 -13.19
CA LYS A 64 11.98 4.82 -13.27
C LYS A 64 12.41 5.46 -14.58
N ASP A 65 11.59 5.42 -15.64
CA ASP A 65 11.90 6.01 -16.93
C ASP A 65 11.91 7.55 -16.84
N PRO A 66 13.07 8.20 -17.05
CA PRO A 66 13.16 9.66 -17.02
C PRO A 66 12.28 10.36 -18.05
N LYS A 67 11.94 9.70 -19.18
CA LYS A 67 11.05 10.27 -20.19
C LYS A 67 9.63 10.35 -19.66
N ILE A 68 9.13 9.26 -19.07
CA ILE A 68 7.79 9.21 -18.47
C ILE A 68 7.69 10.20 -17.30
N ILE A 69 8.71 10.24 -16.43
CA ILE A 69 8.73 11.14 -15.26
C ILE A 69 8.70 12.62 -15.67
N LYS A 70 9.31 12.99 -16.82
CA LYS A 70 9.28 14.37 -17.31
C LYS A 70 7.86 14.81 -17.67
N GLU A 71 7.09 13.91 -18.29
CA GLU A 71 5.71 14.13 -18.71
C GLU A 71 4.70 14.10 -17.57
N PHE A 72 5.10 13.69 -16.36
CA PHE A 72 4.21 13.69 -15.20
C PHE A 72 3.60 15.07 -14.92
N THR A 73 2.33 15.05 -14.53
CA THR A 73 1.65 16.23 -14.01
C THR A 73 2.29 16.70 -12.71
N SER A 74 2.02 17.95 -12.32
CA SER A 74 2.49 18.49 -11.04
C SER A 74 2.06 17.63 -9.85
N GLU A 75 0.85 17.08 -9.89
CA GLU A 75 0.32 16.18 -8.86
C GLU A 75 1.08 14.85 -8.79
N GLN A 76 1.31 14.20 -9.93
CA GLN A 76 2.10 12.95 -10.00
C GLN A 76 3.52 13.15 -9.48
N LYS A 77 4.16 14.27 -9.84
CA LYS A 77 5.48 14.67 -9.30
C LYS A 77 5.43 14.86 -7.78
N GLN A 78 4.39 15.49 -7.25
CA GLN A 78 4.21 15.65 -5.80
C GLN A 78 4.05 14.31 -5.08
N ILE A 79 3.21 13.39 -5.58
CA ILE A 79 3.03 12.04 -5.02
C ILE A 79 4.37 11.32 -4.91
N ARG A 80 5.14 11.33 -6.01
CA ARG A 80 6.47 10.70 -6.08
C ARG A 80 7.46 11.33 -5.11
N ASN A 81 7.53 12.66 -5.05
CA ASN A 81 8.47 13.38 -4.19
C ASN A 81 8.14 13.18 -2.70
N LYS A 82 6.86 13.18 -2.33
CA LYS A 82 6.41 12.87 -0.96
C LYS A 82 6.87 11.48 -0.53
N TRP A 83 6.65 10.46 -1.37
CA TRP A 83 7.08 9.09 -1.09
C TRP A 83 8.60 8.98 -0.89
N ARG A 84 9.37 9.60 -1.80
CA ARG A 84 10.84 9.60 -1.71
C ARG A 84 11.35 10.29 -0.45
N LYS A 85 10.77 11.44 -0.09
CA LYS A 85 11.13 12.17 1.12
C LYS A 85 10.86 11.31 2.36
N ARG A 86 9.69 10.68 2.43
CA ARG A 86 9.28 9.77 3.50
C ARG A 86 10.25 8.59 3.66
N ASN A 87 10.67 7.96 2.56
CA ASN A 87 11.63 6.83 2.62
C ASN A 87 13.03 7.23 3.07
N ILE A 88 13.41 8.51 2.95
CA ILE A 88 14.67 9.03 3.50
C ILE A 88 14.54 9.27 5.01
N GLU A 89 13.36 9.70 5.48
CA GLU A 89 13.10 10.03 6.88
C GLU A 89 12.82 8.79 7.75
N ASN A 90 12.17 7.75 7.20
CA ASN A 90 11.69 6.57 7.94
C ASN A 90 12.71 5.42 8.10
N ILE A 91 14.00 5.72 8.17
CA ILE A 91 15.07 4.70 8.19
C ILE A 91 15.10 3.86 9.50
N ASN A 92 14.39 4.25 10.57
CA ASN A 92 14.26 3.42 11.78
C ASN A 92 13.00 3.78 12.59
N SER A 93 12.05 2.86 12.75
CA SER A 93 11.15 2.90 13.91
C SER A 93 10.71 1.51 14.37
N LYS A 94 11.01 1.18 15.63
CA LYS A 94 10.46 -0.01 16.32
C LYS A 94 8.94 0.09 16.49
N ASP A 95 8.40 1.29 16.41
CA ASP A 95 6.98 1.58 16.55
C ASP A 95 6.17 1.06 15.35
N TYR A 96 6.79 1.02 14.16
CA TYR A 96 6.13 0.49 12.96
C TYR A 96 5.89 -1.02 13.05
N ASP A 97 6.89 -1.79 13.49
CA ASP A 97 6.75 -3.24 13.67
C ASP A 97 5.63 -3.56 14.67
N GLN A 98 5.49 -2.77 15.72
CA GLN A 98 4.42 -2.92 16.69
C GLN A 98 3.05 -2.56 16.10
N ALA A 99 2.97 -1.49 15.31
CA ALA A 99 1.74 -1.09 14.62
C ALA A 99 1.28 -2.16 13.62
N MET A 100 2.20 -2.73 12.84
CA MET A 100 1.91 -3.82 11.90
C MET A 100 1.43 -5.08 12.62
N LYS A 101 2.08 -5.46 13.73
CA LYS A 101 1.63 -6.60 14.55
C LYS A 101 0.24 -6.38 15.13
N ASN A 102 -0.06 -5.16 15.58
CA ASN A 102 -1.40 -4.83 16.08
C ASN A 102 -2.45 -4.92 14.96
N PHE A 103 -2.11 -4.48 13.76
CA PHE A 103 -2.97 -4.59 12.58
C PHE A 103 -3.22 -6.06 12.18
N GLU A 104 -2.18 -6.89 12.13
CA GLU A 104 -2.31 -8.33 11.89
C GLU A 104 -3.19 -9.00 12.96
N ASN A 105 -2.99 -8.65 14.23
CA ASN A 105 -3.79 -9.19 15.33
C ASN A 105 -5.27 -8.81 15.22
N MET A 106 -5.59 -7.59 14.76
CA MET A 106 -6.98 -7.18 14.51
C MET A 106 -7.67 -8.14 13.55
N PHE A 107 -7.04 -8.46 12.41
CA PHE A 107 -7.56 -9.44 11.45
C PHE A 107 -7.69 -10.84 12.07
N ARG A 108 -6.71 -11.29 12.87
CA ARG A 108 -6.78 -12.59 13.55
C ARG A 108 -7.93 -12.69 14.56
N THR A 109 -8.23 -11.62 15.28
CA THR A 109 -9.31 -11.61 16.31
C THR A 109 -10.71 -11.47 15.73
N MET A 110 -10.86 -10.99 14.49
CA MET A 110 -12.16 -10.91 13.83
C MET A 110 -12.58 -12.26 13.21
N SER A 111 -11.61 -13.11 12.83
CA SER A 111 -11.87 -14.42 12.21
C SER A 111 -12.13 -15.59 13.20
N THR A 112 -12.39 -15.33 14.49
CA THR A 112 -12.67 -16.35 15.53
C THR A 112 -14.04 -16.17 16.15
#